data_AF-A0A519DCF2-F1
#
_entry.id   AF-A0A519DCF2-F1
#
_cell.length_a   1.000
_cell.length_b   1.000
_cell.length_c   1.000
_cell.angle_alpha   90.00
_cell.angle_beta   90.00
_cell.angle_gamma   90.00
#
_symmetry.space_group_name_H-M   'P 1'
#
loop_
_entity.id
_entity.type
_entity.pdbx_description
1 polymer ?
#
loop_
_entity_poly.entity_id
_entity_poly.type
_entity_poly.pdbx_seq_one_letter_code
_entity_poly.pdbx_strand_id
1 'polypeptide(L)'
;MAMAGAEAPYDPGEPSPWWLKGLAIFMALMVVFMLFNTASGILSPMLIDSFMPEDFEDLEPYPEDGTEEEKAEWDRSNAEWDALVEYMDDMMGVLEFSAVQSGLLALMGLFCIPVLWRGDRELGVKLVGAWIGVNFLGGMGMMWMMSRIGFMPNFDYGPEAEAVDLEFIETFSMIAGYGQIIICNICFLGILGLVASKSKPSTSFDIPSGFRPDNPPQS
;
A
#
# COMPACT_ATOMS: atom_id res chain seq x y z
N MET A 1 25.85 21.73 62.21
CA MET A 1 25.93 20.62 61.23
C MET A 1 24.52 20.20 60.90
N ALA A 2 23.99 20.65 59.76
CA ALA A 2 22.72 20.18 59.21
C ALA A 2 23.05 19.43 57.93
N MET A 3 22.56 18.19 57.84
CA MET A 3 22.79 17.25 56.74
C MET A 3 22.05 17.77 55.49
N ALA A 4 22.80 18.31 54.53
CA ALA A 4 22.30 18.58 53.19
C ALA A 4 22.71 17.40 52.30
N GLY A 5 21.75 16.74 51.67
CA GLY A 5 22.03 15.66 50.72
C GLY A 5 21.01 14.53 50.72
N ALA A 6 19.71 14.85 50.70
CA ALA A 6 18.76 13.92 50.12
C ALA A 6 18.79 14.18 48.61
N GLU A 7 19.46 13.31 47.84
CA GLU A 7 19.34 13.32 46.38
C GLU A 7 17.86 13.15 46.04
N ALA A 8 17.29 14.13 45.32
CA ALA A 8 15.93 14.03 44.85
C ALA A 8 15.83 12.75 43.98
N PRO A 9 14.77 11.93 44.15
CA PRO A 9 14.58 10.76 43.30
C PRO A 9 14.64 11.18 41.84
N TYR A 10 15.49 10.51 41.05
CA TYR A 10 15.51 10.69 39.60
C TYR A 10 14.10 10.46 39.06
N ASP A 11 13.47 11.54 38.59
CA ASP A 11 12.17 11.51 37.92
C ASP A 11 12.46 11.41 36.42
N PRO A 12 12.38 10.20 35.83
CA PRO A 12 12.71 10.05 34.44
C PRO A 12 11.59 10.72 33.63
N GLY A 13 11.89 11.89 33.06
CA GLY A 13 10.90 12.78 32.47
C GLY A 13 9.95 12.09 31.49
N GLU A 14 8.71 12.58 31.44
CA GLU A 14 7.67 12.01 30.60
C GLU A 14 8.10 11.91 29.12
N PRO A 15 7.75 10.81 28.43
CA PRO A 15 8.10 10.63 27.03
C PRO A 15 7.48 11.73 26.17
N SER A 16 8.22 12.21 25.17
CA SER A 16 7.75 13.29 24.30
C SER A 16 6.44 12.90 23.58
N PRO A 17 5.38 13.73 23.68
CA PRO A 17 4.10 13.45 23.03
C PRO A 17 4.19 13.48 21.50
N TRP A 18 5.27 14.02 20.94
CA TRP A 18 5.48 14.13 19.50
C TRP A 18 5.73 12.80 18.80
N TRP A 19 6.08 11.74 19.51
CA TRP A 19 6.16 10.40 18.91
C TRP A 19 4.80 9.91 18.43
N LEU A 20 3.77 10.05 19.27
CA LEU A 20 2.41 9.66 18.92
C LEU A 20 1.75 10.67 17.97
N LYS A 21 1.97 11.97 18.19
CA LYS A 21 1.46 13.01 17.27
C LYS A 21 2.10 12.93 15.88
N GLY A 22 3.38 12.62 15.81
CA GLY A 22 4.07 12.36 14.54
C GLY A 22 3.49 11.16 13.80
N LEU A 23 3.21 10.06 14.53
CA LEU A 23 2.51 8.91 13.96
C LEU A 23 1.08 9.29 13.50
N ALA A 24 0.38 10.15 14.23
CA ALA A 24 -0.93 10.65 13.81
C ALA A 24 -0.87 11.44 12.50
N ILE A 25 0.14 12.30 12.33
CA ILE A 25 0.35 13.06 11.08
C ILE A 25 0.66 12.12 9.92
N PHE A 26 1.53 11.13 10.15
CA PHE A 26 1.82 10.09 9.17
C PHE A 26 0.55 9.33 8.74
N MET A 27 -0.28 8.91 9.71
CA MET A 27 -1.54 8.24 9.43
C MET A 27 -2.52 9.14 8.66
N ALA A 28 -2.58 10.44 8.97
CA ALA A 28 -3.41 11.39 8.23
C ALA A 28 -3.00 11.48 6.75
N LEU A 29 -1.70 11.50 6.48
CA LEU A 29 -1.16 11.49 5.12
C LEU A 29 -1.44 10.15 4.40
N MET A 30 -1.32 9.02 5.09
CA MET A 30 -1.73 7.71 4.55
C MET A 30 -3.21 7.68 4.18
N VAL A 31 -4.09 8.22 5.03
CA VAL A 31 -5.54 8.29 4.74
C VAL A 31 -5.80 9.08 3.46
N VAL A 32 -5.12 10.20 3.23
CA VAL A 32 -5.30 10.99 2.00
C VAL A 32 -4.94 10.16 0.77
N PHE A 33 -3.82 9.43 0.80
CA PHE A 33 -3.45 8.54 -0.31
C PHE A 33 -4.44 7.40 -0.51
N MET A 34 -4.95 6.81 0.57
CA MET A 34 -5.94 5.74 0.49
C MET A 34 -7.27 6.23 -0.09
N LEU A 35 -7.71 7.45 0.27
CA LEU A 35 -8.88 8.08 -0.33
C LEU A 35 -8.68 8.35 -1.83
N PHE A 36 -7.49 8.82 -2.22
CA PHE A 36 -7.16 9.02 -3.63
C PHE A 36 -7.20 7.69 -4.40
N ASN A 37 -6.60 6.62 -3.84
CA ASN A 37 -6.63 5.30 -4.45
C ASN A 37 -8.07 4.75 -4.55
N THR A 38 -8.88 4.95 -3.50
CA THR A 38 -10.30 4.59 -3.52
C THR A 38 -11.04 5.31 -4.65
N ALA A 39 -10.86 6.62 -4.78
CA ALA A 39 -11.48 7.40 -5.83
C ALA A 39 -11.01 6.92 -7.21
N SER A 40 -9.70 6.67 -7.39
CA SER A 40 -9.15 6.18 -8.65
C SER A 40 -9.69 4.80 -9.02
N GLY A 41 -9.77 3.85 -8.08
CA GLY A 41 -10.26 2.50 -8.35
C GLY A 41 -11.77 2.44 -8.64
N ILE A 42 -12.53 3.47 -8.28
CA ILE A 42 -13.95 3.62 -8.68
C ILE A 42 -14.07 4.34 -10.03
N LEU A 43 -13.29 5.41 -10.24
CA LEU A 43 -13.40 6.23 -11.44
C LEU A 43 -12.79 5.56 -12.67
N SER A 44 -11.70 4.80 -12.51
CA SER A 44 -11.02 4.17 -13.65
C SER A 44 -11.92 3.17 -14.39
N PRO A 45 -12.60 2.20 -13.73
CA PRO A 45 -13.56 1.31 -14.40
C PRO A 45 -14.66 2.09 -15.13
N MET A 46 -15.28 3.08 -14.47
CA MET A 46 -16.33 3.90 -15.10
C MET A 46 -15.86 4.64 -16.35
N LEU A 47 -14.58 5.07 -16.39
CA LEU A 47 -14.00 5.71 -17.57
C LEU A 47 -13.71 4.68 -18.66
N ILE A 48 -13.22 3.48 -18.30
CA ILE A 48 -12.97 2.40 -19.26
C ILE A 48 -14.28 1.99 -19.92
N ASP A 49 -15.32 1.67 -19.15
CA ASP A 49 -16.65 1.30 -19.66
C ASP A 49 -17.26 2.37 -20.58
N SER A 50 -16.95 3.65 -20.34
CA SER A 50 -17.51 4.75 -21.12
C SER A 50 -16.76 5.05 -22.41
N PHE A 51 -15.49 4.66 -22.53
CA PHE A 51 -14.61 5.09 -23.62
C PHE A 51 -14.00 3.93 -24.42
N MET A 52 -13.97 2.72 -23.86
CA MET A 52 -13.50 1.52 -24.55
C MET A 52 -14.68 0.86 -25.26
N PRO A 53 -14.64 0.73 -26.60
CA PRO A 53 -15.69 0.01 -27.32
C PRO A 53 -15.63 -1.49 -27.00
N GLU A 54 -16.80 -2.10 -26.76
CA GLU A 54 -16.88 -3.54 -26.51
C GLU A 54 -16.63 -4.32 -27.80
N ASP A 55 -17.24 -3.88 -28.91
CA ASP A 55 -17.13 -4.52 -30.22
C ASP A 55 -16.01 -3.89 -31.06
N PHE A 56 -15.15 -4.72 -31.66
CA PHE A 56 -14.09 -4.22 -32.56
C PHE A 56 -14.68 -3.55 -33.81
N GLU A 57 -15.88 -3.94 -34.25
CA GLU A 57 -16.58 -3.33 -35.39
C GLU A 57 -16.81 -1.82 -35.21
N ASP A 58 -16.90 -1.33 -33.97
CA ASP A 58 -17.03 0.10 -33.66
C ASP A 58 -15.72 0.87 -33.91
N LEU A 59 -14.57 0.18 -33.87
CA LEU A 59 -13.25 0.73 -34.20
C LEU A 59 -12.96 0.60 -35.70
N GLU A 60 -13.11 -0.61 -36.23
CA GLU A 60 -12.85 -0.95 -37.62
C GLU A 60 -14.01 -1.80 -38.16
N PRO A 61 -14.86 -1.25 -39.06
CA PRO A 61 -15.95 -2.01 -39.64
C PRO A 61 -15.45 -3.19 -40.47
N TYR A 62 -16.19 -4.31 -40.42
CA TYR A 62 -15.85 -5.50 -41.21
C TYR A 62 -15.74 -5.18 -42.71
N PRO A 63 -14.64 -5.56 -43.39
CA PRO A 63 -14.46 -5.27 -44.81
C PRO A 63 -15.28 -6.23 -45.69
N GLU A 64 -16.59 -5.98 -45.81
CA GLU A 64 -17.52 -6.83 -46.60
C GLU A 64 -17.04 -7.05 -48.05
N ASP A 65 -16.60 -5.98 -48.71
CA ASP A 65 -16.08 -5.96 -50.08
C ASP A 65 -14.54 -6.13 -50.16
N GLY A 66 -13.89 -6.42 -49.03
CA GLY A 66 -12.45 -6.61 -48.94
C GLY A 66 -11.97 -7.91 -49.59
N THR A 67 -10.67 -7.96 -49.85
CA THR A 67 -9.94 -9.18 -50.21
C THR A 67 -9.98 -10.20 -49.08
N GLU A 68 -9.74 -11.48 -49.40
CA GLU A 68 -9.67 -12.55 -48.39
C GLU A 68 -8.55 -12.30 -47.36
N GLU A 69 -7.48 -11.60 -47.76
CA GLU A 69 -6.39 -11.21 -46.86
C GLU A 69 -6.84 -10.14 -45.86
N GLU A 70 -7.54 -9.10 -46.32
CA GLU A 70 -8.11 -8.05 -45.46
C GLU A 70 -9.13 -8.62 -44.46
N LYS A 71 -9.96 -9.57 -44.88
CA LYS A 71 -10.92 -10.25 -43.98
C LYS A 71 -10.22 -11.09 -42.91
N ALA A 72 -9.18 -11.82 -43.30
CA ALA A 72 -8.40 -12.62 -42.36
C ALA A 72 -7.60 -11.77 -41.37
N GLU A 73 -7.09 -10.61 -41.81
CA GLU A 73 -6.42 -9.66 -40.92
C GLU A 73 -7.40 -9.05 -39.92
N TRP A 74 -8.60 -8.65 -40.38
CA TRP A 74 -9.66 -8.16 -39.51
C TRP A 74 -10.05 -9.19 -38.45
N ASP A 75 -10.28 -10.46 -38.85
CA ASP A 75 -10.66 -11.54 -37.91
C ASP A 75 -9.59 -11.74 -36.82
N ARG A 76 -8.31 -11.63 -37.19
CA ARG A 76 -7.20 -11.69 -36.22
C ARG A 76 -7.22 -10.51 -35.26
N SER A 77 -7.36 -9.29 -35.78
CA SER A 77 -7.40 -8.08 -34.94
C SER A 77 -8.62 -8.04 -34.01
N ASN A 78 -9.77 -8.53 -34.48
CA ASN A 78 -10.96 -8.72 -33.63
C ASN A 78 -10.68 -9.70 -32.49
N ALA A 79 -10.03 -10.84 -32.76
CA ALA A 79 -9.68 -11.79 -31.71
C ALA A 79 -8.67 -11.23 -30.69
N GLU A 80 -7.71 -10.41 -31.12
CA GLU A 80 -6.80 -9.69 -30.22
C GLU A 80 -7.54 -8.63 -29.39
N TRP A 81 -8.51 -7.93 -29.99
CA TRP A 81 -9.36 -6.97 -29.29
C TRP A 81 -10.21 -7.65 -28.21
N ASP A 82 -10.86 -8.77 -28.52
CA ASP A 82 -11.64 -9.56 -27.56
C ASP A 82 -10.78 -9.98 -26.35
N ALA A 83 -9.56 -10.45 -26.60
CA ALA A 83 -8.62 -10.82 -25.54
C ALA A 83 -8.17 -9.62 -24.69
N LEU A 84 -8.05 -8.42 -25.29
CA LEU A 84 -7.75 -7.18 -24.56
C LEU A 84 -8.93 -6.75 -23.68
N VAL A 85 -10.14 -6.79 -24.22
CA VAL A 85 -11.36 -6.42 -23.48
C VAL A 85 -11.58 -7.36 -22.30
N GLU A 86 -11.45 -8.67 -22.49
CA GLU A 86 -11.53 -9.67 -21.40
C GLU A 86 -10.47 -9.40 -20.32
N TYR A 87 -9.22 -9.16 -20.72
CA TYR A 87 -8.16 -8.80 -19.78
C TYR A 87 -8.47 -7.53 -18.99
N MET A 88 -9.00 -6.50 -19.67
CA MET A 88 -9.35 -5.23 -19.03
C MET A 88 -10.53 -5.39 -18.06
N ASP A 89 -11.52 -6.22 -18.37
CA ASP A 89 -12.63 -6.55 -17.46
C ASP A 89 -12.14 -7.23 -16.19
N ASP A 90 -11.28 -8.24 -16.32
CA ASP A 90 -10.62 -8.89 -15.19
C ASP A 90 -9.81 -7.87 -14.34
N MET A 91 -9.09 -6.96 -15.00
CA MET A 91 -8.35 -5.88 -14.34
C MET A 91 -9.26 -4.89 -13.61
N MET A 92 -10.44 -4.59 -14.14
CA MET A 92 -11.44 -3.75 -13.46
C MET A 92 -11.85 -4.38 -12.13
N GLY A 93 -12.04 -5.70 -12.08
CA GLY A 93 -12.29 -6.41 -10.82
C GLY A 93 -11.18 -6.23 -9.77
N VAL A 94 -9.92 -6.16 -10.20
CA VAL A 94 -8.78 -5.85 -9.30
C VAL A 94 -8.82 -4.41 -8.81
N LEU A 95 -9.17 -3.45 -9.68
CA LEU A 95 -9.29 -2.04 -9.33
C LEU A 95 -10.44 -1.80 -8.33
N GLU A 96 -11.57 -2.48 -8.52
CA GLU A 96 -12.68 -2.43 -7.57
C GLU A 96 -12.28 -2.98 -6.19
N PHE A 97 -11.60 -4.14 -6.16
CA PHE A 97 -11.07 -4.69 -4.91
C PHE A 97 -10.09 -3.73 -4.23
N SER A 98 -9.17 -3.13 -5.01
CA SER A 98 -8.23 -2.11 -4.54
C SER A 98 -8.97 -0.92 -3.93
N ALA A 99 -10.06 -0.47 -4.56
CA ALA A 99 -10.87 0.63 -4.06
C ALA A 99 -11.54 0.31 -2.72
N VAL A 100 -12.18 -0.87 -2.62
CA VAL A 100 -12.82 -1.32 -1.37
C VAL A 100 -11.79 -1.45 -0.24
N GLN A 101 -10.65 -2.09 -0.53
CA GLN A 101 -9.58 -2.27 0.44
C GLN A 101 -8.97 -0.94 0.89
N SER A 102 -8.70 -0.04 -0.04
CA SER A 102 -8.18 1.31 0.26
C SER A 102 -9.20 2.12 1.05
N GLY A 103 -10.49 2.01 0.74
CA GLY A 103 -11.57 2.67 1.46
C GLY A 103 -11.66 2.20 2.90
N LEU A 104 -11.58 0.87 3.12
CA LEU A 104 -11.51 0.29 4.46
C LEU A 104 -10.30 0.80 5.25
N LEU A 105 -9.11 0.81 4.64
CA LEU A 105 -7.89 1.33 5.25
C LEU A 105 -7.98 2.83 5.56
N ALA A 106 -8.63 3.62 4.70
CA ALA A 106 -8.88 5.04 4.95
C ALA A 106 -9.77 5.23 6.19
N LEU A 107 -10.87 4.48 6.30
CA LEU A 107 -11.75 4.53 7.46
C LEU A 107 -11.03 4.12 8.76
N MET A 108 -10.30 3.01 8.73
CA MET A 108 -9.48 2.58 9.88
C MET A 108 -8.43 3.64 10.26
N GLY A 109 -7.75 4.23 9.27
CA GLY A 109 -6.78 5.29 9.47
C GLY A 109 -7.39 6.53 10.11
N LEU A 110 -8.59 6.93 9.70
CA LEU A 110 -9.33 8.05 10.30
C LEU A 110 -9.59 7.84 11.80
N PHE A 111 -9.85 6.61 12.25
CA PHE A 111 -9.99 6.30 13.67
C PHE A 111 -8.66 6.32 14.43
N CYS A 112 -7.54 6.00 13.77
CA CYS A 112 -6.22 6.03 14.39
C CYS A 112 -5.80 7.45 14.79
N ILE A 113 -6.10 8.44 13.94
CA ILE A 113 -5.66 9.84 14.10
C ILE A 113 -6.05 10.46 15.46
N PRO A 114 -7.33 10.52 15.87
CA PRO A 114 -7.71 11.15 17.13
C PRO A 114 -7.19 10.39 18.35
N VAL A 115 -7.09 9.06 18.29
CA VAL A 115 -6.56 8.23 19.37
C VAL A 115 -5.08 8.56 19.62
N LEU A 116 -4.28 8.58 18.55
CA LEU A 116 -2.87 8.94 18.60
C LEU A 116 -2.66 10.40 19.02
N TRP A 117 -3.50 11.32 18.52
CA TRP A 117 -3.38 12.74 18.82
C TRP A 117 -3.67 13.06 20.30
N ARG A 118 -4.60 12.32 20.91
CA ARG A 118 -4.92 12.40 22.35
C ARG A 118 -3.85 11.78 23.24
N GLY A 119 -2.89 11.04 22.67
CA GLY A 119 -1.80 10.41 23.41
C GLY A 119 -2.14 9.04 24.00
N ASP A 120 -3.25 8.41 23.57
CA ASP A 120 -3.58 7.04 23.98
C ASP A 120 -2.65 6.05 23.26
N ARG A 121 -1.51 5.78 23.88
CA ARG A 121 -0.45 4.94 23.34
C ARG A 121 -0.90 3.50 23.10
N GLU A 122 -1.55 2.90 24.09
CA GLU A 122 -1.86 1.46 24.03
C GLU A 122 -2.86 1.18 22.93
N LEU A 123 -3.94 1.95 22.88
CA LEU A 123 -4.94 1.80 21.83
C LEU A 123 -4.38 2.23 20.48
N GLY A 124 -3.65 3.36 20.41
CA GLY A 124 -3.09 3.88 19.17
C GLY A 124 -2.11 2.94 18.49
N VAL A 125 -1.18 2.33 19.26
CA VAL A 125 -0.22 1.35 18.72
C VAL A 125 -0.93 0.09 18.21
N LYS A 126 -1.95 -0.40 18.93
CA LYS A 126 -2.74 -1.56 18.51
C LYS A 126 -3.54 -1.28 17.24
N LEU A 127 -4.18 -0.10 17.15
CA LEU A 127 -4.95 0.29 15.98
C LEU A 127 -4.08 0.44 14.73
N VAL A 128 -2.92 1.08 14.85
CA VAL A 128 -1.97 1.18 13.72
C VAL A 128 -1.39 -0.20 13.36
N GLY A 129 -1.09 -1.03 14.35
CA GLY A 129 -0.67 -2.42 14.10
C GLY A 129 -1.72 -3.23 13.34
N ALA A 130 -2.99 -3.10 13.73
CA ALA A 130 -4.10 -3.72 13.00
C ALA A 130 -4.24 -3.16 11.59
N TRP A 131 -4.10 -1.84 11.41
CA TRP A 131 -4.09 -1.19 10.10
C TRP A 131 -2.99 -1.75 9.19
N ILE A 132 -1.77 -1.90 9.70
CA ILE A 132 -0.65 -2.52 8.96
C ILE A 132 -0.98 -3.97 8.58
N GLY A 133 -1.55 -4.75 9.51
CA GLY A 133 -1.95 -6.13 9.25
C GLY A 133 -3.00 -6.24 8.14
N VAL A 134 -4.02 -5.37 8.16
CA VAL A 134 -5.04 -5.30 7.11
C VAL A 134 -4.43 -4.85 5.79
N ASN A 135 -3.52 -3.86 5.82
CA ASN A 135 -2.81 -3.39 4.63
C ASN A 135 -1.98 -4.52 3.99
N PHE A 136 -1.26 -5.29 4.80
CA PHE A 136 -0.50 -6.44 4.33
C PHE A 136 -1.41 -7.50 3.70
N LEU A 137 -2.48 -7.92 4.39
CA LEU A 137 -3.39 -8.94 3.86
C LEU A 137 -4.09 -8.49 2.59
N GLY A 138 -4.53 -7.24 2.51
CA GLY A 138 -5.11 -6.67 1.29
C GLY A 138 -4.11 -6.61 0.14
N GLY A 139 -2.87 -6.22 0.41
CA GLY A 139 -1.78 -6.25 -0.56
C GLY A 139 -1.54 -7.66 -1.10
N MET A 140 -1.46 -8.65 -0.22
CA MET A 140 -1.31 -10.07 -0.61
C MET A 140 -2.50 -10.56 -1.43
N GLY A 141 -3.73 -10.15 -1.08
CA GLY A 141 -4.94 -10.47 -1.83
C GLY A 141 -4.96 -9.88 -3.23
N MET A 142 -4.63 -8.58 -3.38
CA MET A 142 -4.49 -7.93 -4.69
C MET A 142 -3.43 -8.60 -5.55
N MET A 143 -2.27 -8.90 -4.95
CA MET A 143 -1.18 -9.56 -5.66
C MET A 143 -1.54 -10.98 -6.11
N TRP A 144 -2.31 -11.69 -5.28
CA TRP A 144 -2.86 -12.99 -5.64
C TRP A 144 -3.84 -12.89 -6.81
N MET A 145 -4.75 -11.92 -6.81
CA MET A 145 -5.65 -11.66 -7.95
C MET A 145 -4.85 -11.35 -9.22
N MET A 146 -3.84 -10.47 -9.15
CA MET A 146 -2.98 -10.19 -10.30
C MET A 146 -2.24 -11.41 -10.81
N SER A 147 -1.77 -12.30 -9.92
CA SER A 147 -1.10 -13.53 -10.34
C SER A 147 -2.01 -14.54 -11.04
N ARG A 148 -3.33 -14.36 -10.97
CA ARG A 148 -4.32 -15.22 -11.64
C ARG A 148 -4.68 -14.70 -13.03
N ILE A 149 -4.70 -13.37 -13.18
CA ILE A 149 -5.04 -12.68 -14.43
C ILE A 149 -3.81 -12.60 -15.34
N GLY A 150 -2.64 -12.37 -14.75
CA GLY A 150 -1.39 -12.13 -15.46
C GLY A 150 -1.09 -10.63 -15.60
N PHE A 151 0.18 -10.32 -15.87
CA PHE A 151 0.63 -8.93 -15.99
C PHE A 151 0.50 -8.37 -17.41
N MET A 152 0.15 -9.22 -18.37
CA MET A 152 0.00 -8.89 -19.79
C MET A 152 -1.14 -9.72 -20.36
N PRO A 153 -1.89 -9.19 -21.36
CA PRO A 153 -2.88 -9.97 -22.08
C PRO A 153 -2.21 -11.09 -22.90
N ASN A 154 -2.93 -12.20 -23.09
CA ASN A 154 -2.47 -13.35 -23.86
C ASN A 154 -2.67 -13.13 -25.36
N PHE A 155 -1.81 -12.31 -25.98
CA PHE A 155 -1.77 -12.17 -27.44
C PHE A 155 -0.83 -13.20 -28.07
N ASP A 156 -1.11 -13.55 -29.34
CA ASP A 156 -0.10 -14.18 -30.19
C ASP A 156 0.85 -13.10 -30.71
N TYR A 157 1.82 -12.73 -29.88
CA TYR A 157 2.80 -11.67 -30.18
C TYR A 157 3.75 -12.02 -31.35
N GLY A 158 3.62 -13.20 -31.95
CA GLY A 158 4.40 -13.64 -33.09
C GLY A 158 5.88 -13.93 -32.77
N PRO A 159 6.67 -14.28 -33.80
CA PRO A 159 8.07 -14.70 -33.62
C PRO A 159 9.00 -13.58 -33.14
N GLU A 160 8.60 -12.31 -33.25
CA GLU A 160 9.40 -11.20 -32.72
C GLU A 160 9.38 -11.14 -31.18
N ALA A 161 8.33 -11.66 -30.55
CA ALA A 161 8.25 -11.78 -29.10
C ALA A 161 9.02 -12.99 -28.54
N GLU A 162 9.41 -13.97 -29.36
CA GLU A 162 10.31 -15.06 -28.91
C GLU A 162 11.68 -14.52 -28.43
N ALA A 163 12.08 -13.32 -28.85
CA ALA A 163 13.31 -12.68 -28.39
C ALA A 163 13.22 -12.14 -26.95
N VAL A 164 12.00 -11.99 -26.40
CA VAL A 164 11.74 -11.50 -25.05
C VAL A 164 11.08 -12.61 -24.25
N ASP A 165 11.73 -13.04 -23.17
CA ASP A 165 11.18 -14.05 -22.27
C ASP A 165 10.05 -13.43 -21.42
N LEU A 166 8.83 -13.42 -21.98
CA LEU A 166 7.63 -12.86 -21.35
C LEU A 166 7.30 -13.60 -20.04
N GLU A 167 7.53 -14.92 -19.99
CA GLU A 167 7.33 -15.75 -18.79
C GLU A 167 8.29 -15.33 -17.66
N PHE A 168 9.55 -15.03 -18.00
CA PHE A 168 10.49 -14.46 -17.03
C PHE A 168 10.03 -13.09 -16.52
N ILE A 169 9.57 -12.19 -17.40
CA ILE A 169 9.10 -10.86 -16.98
C ILE A 169 7.90 -10.98 -16.05
N GLU A 170 6.95 -11.86 -16.35
CA GLU A 170 5.76 -12.08 -15.53
C GLU A 170 6.15 -12.65 -14.16
N THR A 171 7.01 -13.67 -14.14
CA THR A 171 7.51 -14.29 -12.91
C THR A 171 8.28 -13.29 -12.04
N PHE A 172 9.17 -12.50 -12.66
CA PHE A 172 9.93 -11.46 -11.97
C PHE A 172 9.00 -10.38 -11.41
N SER A 173 8.03 -9.91 -12.20
CA SER A 173 7.05 -8.91 -11.77
C SER A 173 6.23 -9.41 -10.58
N MET A 174 5.83 -10.68 -10.62
CA MET A 174 5.14 -11.33 -9.51
C MET A 174 5.99 -11.35 -8.23
N ILE A 175 7.23 -11.82 -8.31
CA ILE A 175 8.14 -11.90 -7.16
C ILE A 175 8.45 -10.51 -6.61
N ALA A 176 8.73 -9.55 -7.50
CA ALA A 176 8.99 -8.17 -7.13
C ALA A 176 7.79 -7.53 -6.45
N GLY A 177 6.57 -7.79 -6.92
CA GLY A 177 5.32 -7.32 -6.32
C GLY A 177 5.15 -7.81 -4.89
N TYR A 178 5.23 -9.13 -4.66
CA TYR A 178 5.19 -9.70 -3.31
C TYR A 178 6.31 -9.16 -2.41
N GLY A 179 7.54 -9.08 -2.95
CA GLY A 179 8.70 -8.56 -2.23
C GLY A 179 8.51 -7.11 -1.77
N GLN A 180 8.00 -6.25 -2.66
CA GLN A 180 7.68 -4.86 -2.36
C GLN A 180 6.64 -4.74 -1.25
N ILE A 181 5.55 -5.53 -1.28
CA ILE A 181 4.51 -5.55 -0.24
C ILE A 181 5.11 -5.94 1.12
N ILE A 182 5.92 -6.99 1.16
CA ILE A 182 6.57 -7.46 2.40
C ILE A 182 7.50 -6.38 2.95
N ILE A 183 8.40 -5.84 2.13
CA ILE A 183 9.36 -4.82 2.55
C ILE A 183 8.64 -3.56 3.06
N CYS A 184 7.62 -3.11 2.34
CA CYS A 184 6.84 -1.92 2.72
C CYS A 184 6.20 -2.09 4.11
N ASN A 185 5.57 -3.23 4.37
CA ASN A 185 4.94 -3.49 5.67
C ASN A 185 5.98 -3.68 6.80
N ILE A 186 7.15 -4.24 6.51
CA ILE A 186 8.28 -4.27 7.46
C ILE A 186 8.71 -2.84 7.83
N CYS A 187 8.81 -1.91 6.87
CA CYS A 187 9.13 -0.51 7.14
C CYS A 187 8.07 0.13 8.07
N PHE A 188 6.78 -0.10 7.82
CA PHE A 188 5.72 0.39 8.71
C PHE A 188 5.80 -0.20 10.11
N LEU A 189 6.07 -1.51 10.24
CA LEU A 189 6.31 -2.14 11.55
C LEU A 189 7.54 -1.57 12.25
N GLY A 190 8.60 -1.23 11.50
CA GLY A 190 9.79 -0.56 12.03
C GLY A 190 9.46 0.82 12.61
N ILE A 191 8.69 1.63 11.88
CA ILE A 191 8.20 2.95 12.36
C ILE A 191 7.36 2.76 13.62
N LEU A 192 6.40 1.83 13.60
CA LEU A 192 5.52 1.55 14.73
C LEU A 192 6.33 1.08 15.95
N GLY A 193 7.30 0.18 15.76
CA GLY A 193 8.17 -0.31 16.82
C GLY A 193 9.03 0.80 17.44
N LEU A 194 9.55 1.71 16.61
CA LEU A 194 10.30 2.87 17.06
C LEU A 194 9.41 3.83 17.88
N VAL A 195 8.20 4.14 17.40
CA VAL A 195 7.22 4.96 18.14
C VAL A 195 6.82 4.26 19.43
N ALA A 196 6.53 2.96 19.41
CA ALA A 196 6.14 2.19 20.59
C ALA A 196 7.25 2.15 21.65
N SER A 197 8.52 2.07 21.23
CA SER A 197 9.70 2.13 22.11
C SER A 197 9.85 3.53 22.73
N LYS A 198 9.81 4.59 21.92
CA LYS A 198 10.09 5.96 22.37
C LYS A 198 8.93 6.65 23.10
N SER A 199 7.70 6.16 22.93
CA SER A 199 6.52 6.65 23.64
C SER A 199 6.30 5.97 25.00
N LYS A 200 7.10 4.96 25.36
CA LYS A 200 6.95 4.26 26.64
C LYS A 200 7.43 5.17 27.78
N PRO A 201 6.66 5.31 28.88
CA PRO A 201 7.15 5.96 30.08
C PRO A 201 8.39 5.23 30.61
N SER A 202 9.45 5.98 30.87
CA SER A 202 10.64 5.46 31.54
C SER A 202 10.29 5.03 32.94
N THR A 203 10.66 3.80 33.29
CA THR A 203 10.47 3.30 34.66
C THR A 203 11.75 3.52 35.46
N SER A 204 11.67 3.54 36.79
CA SER A 204 12.81 3.74 37.70
C SER A 204 13.95 2.71 37.58
N PHE A 205 13.83 1.75 36.65
CA PHE A 205 14.82 0.70 36.35
C PHE A 205 15.58 0.96 35.03
N ASP A 206 15.30 2.05 34.32
CA ASP A 206 16.11 2.46 33.18
C ASP A 206 17.47 2.97 33.69
N ILE A 207 18.48 2.10 33.62
CA ILE A 207 19.85 2.38 34.05
C ILE A 207 20.36 3.63 33.30
N PRO A 208 20.83 4.67 34.01
CA PRO A 208 21.45 5.82 33.38
C PRO A 208 22.57 5.36 32.46
N SER A 209 22.60 5.88 31.23
CA SER A 209 23.72 5.65 30.33
C SER A 209 25.01 6.09 31.03
N GLY A 210 25.93 5.15 31.29
CA GLY A 210 27.23 5.42 31.92
C GLY A 210 28.17 6.31 31.10
N PHE A 211 27.67 6.96 30.04
CA PHE A 211 28.40 7.87 29.17
C PHE A 211 28.06 9.35 29.43
N ARG A 212 27.15 9.68 30.36
CA ARG A 212 26.98 11.06 30.84
C ARG A 212 27.68 11.21 32.20
N PRO A 213 28.64 12.14 32.35
CA PRO A 213 29.08 12.57 33.66
C PRO A 213 27.92 13.33 34.34
N ASP A 214 27.61 12.93 35.58
CA ASP A 214 26.72 13.66 36.47
C ASP A 214 27.38 15.00 36.82
N ASN A 215 27.08 16.06 36.06
CA ASN A 215 27.48 17.39 36.47
C ASN A 215 26.53 17.84 37.60
N PRO A 216 27.05 18.16 38.80
CA PRO A 216 26.22 18.70 39.86
C PRO A 216 25.67 20.07 39.45
N PRO A 217 24.49 20.46 39.96
CA PRO A 217 23.92 21.77 39.68
C PRO A 217 24.87 22.86 40.16
N GLN A 218 25.26 23.75 39.23
CA GLN A 218 25.97 24.98 39.58
C GLN A 218 25.01 25.90 40.32
N SER A 219 25.42 26.28 41.53
CA SER A 219 24.76 27.23 42.44
C SER A 219 24.56 28.61 41.84
#